data_AF-A0AA88V5A2-F1
#
_entry.id   AF-A0AA88V5A2-F1
#
_cell.length_a   1.000
_cell.length_b   1.000
_cell.length_c   1.000
_cell.angle_alpha   90.00
_cell.angle_beta   90.00
_cell.angle_gamma   90.00
#
_symmetry.space_group_name_H-M   'P 1'
#
loop_
_entity.id
_entity.type
_entity.pdbx_description
1 polymer ?
#
loop_
_entity_poly.entity_id
_entity_poly.type
_entity_poly.pdbx_seq_one_letter_code
_entity_poly.pdbx_strand_id
1 'polypeptide(L)'
;MQVSINLDTNENCQNCTVNPLNDWDKASDFPIINQEYSGSKNKYVYAATTSGSRRALPHFPFDMVVKLNTADGSAQTWSVGCRRFIGEPIFVPKGAEEDDGYLLIVEYAVSTQRCYLVVLNSKQIGESNALVARLEVPRDLNFPLGFHGFWAPT
;
A
#
# COMPACT_ATOMS: atom_id res chain seq x y z
N MET A 1 10.37 -7.44 5.24
CA MET A 1 11.38 -8.51 5.25
C MET A 1 12.24 -8.39 4.00
N GLN A 2 13.52 -8.72 4.09
CA GLN A 2 14.45 -8.81 2.98
C GLN A 2 14.91 -10.26 2.86
N VAL A 3 14.65 -10.88 1.71
CA VAL A 3 15.08 -12.25 1.40
C VAL A 3 16.20 -12.16 0.38
N SER A 4 17.34 -12.80 0.66
CA SER A 4 18.46 -12.89 -0.29
C SER A 4 18.79 -14.35 -0.55
N ILE A 5 18.80 -14.73 -1.83
CA ILE A 5 19.10 -16.09 -2.29
C ILE A 5 20.32 -15.99 -3.20
N ASN A 6 21.40 -16.69 -2.83
CA ASN A 6 22.60 -16.81 -3.66
C ASN A 6 22.56 -18.17 -4.38
N LEU A 7 22.63 -18.11 -5.71
CA LEU A 7 22.63 -19.29 -6.57
C LEU A 7 24.02 -19.51 -7.18
N ASP A 8 24.41 -20.77 -7.38
CA ASP A 8 25.60 -21.12 -8.15
C ASP A 8 25.33 -21.06 -9.68
N THR A 9 26.35 -21.37 -10.48
CA THR A 9 26.23 -21.37 -11.95
C THR A 9 25.28 -22.44 -12.51
N ASN A 10 24.86 -23.40 -11.69
CA ASN A 10 23.91 -24.45 -12.03
C ASN A 10 22.53 -24.19 -11.39
N GLU A 11 22.27 -22.96 -10.93
CA GLU A 11 21.03 -22.53 -10.26
C GLU A 11 20.75 -23.21 -8.91
N ASN A 12 21.74 -23.87 -8.30
CA ASN A 12 21.56 -24.44 -6.96
C ASN A 12 21.71 -23.35 -5.90
N CYS A 13 20.81 -23.38 -4.91
CA CYS A 13 20.90 -22.49 -3.75
C CYS A 13 22.14 -22.80 -2.90
N GLN A 14 23.07 -21.85 -2.83
CA GLN A 14 24.22 -21.91 -1.93
C GLN A 14 23.91 -21.34 -0.54
N ASN A 15 23.12 -20.27 -0.49
CA ASN A 15 22.74 -19.60 0.74
C ASN A 15 21.41 -18.88 0.58
N CYS A 16 20.58 -18.91 1.62
CA CYS A 16 19.33 -18.17 1.72
C CYS A 16 19.29 -17.46 3.08
N THR A 17 19.16 -16.14 3.08
CA THR A 17 19.02 -15.34 4.29
C THR A 17 17.70 -14.60 4.28
N VAL A 18 17.07 -14.51 5.45
CA VAL A 18 15.84 -13.76 5.68
C VAL A 18 16.10 -12.82 6.84
N ASN A 19 16.12 -11.53 6.54
CA ASN A 19 16.33 -10.48 7.54
C ASN A 19 15.10 -9.57 7.60
N PRO A 20 14.79 -8.95 8.75
CA PRO A 20 13.90 -7.81 8.79
C PRO A 20 14.39 -6.73 7.82
N LEU A 21 13.48 -6.08 7.09
CA LEU A 21 13.85 -4.93 6.25
C LEU A 21 14.02 -3.68 7.12
N ASN A 22 13.16 -3.55 8.13
CA ASN A 22 13.11 -2.49 9.12
C ASN A 22 12.35 -3.00 10.34
N ASP A 23 12.14 -2.13 11.33
CA ASP A 23 11.40 -2.42 12.57
C ASP A 23 9.87 -2.28 12.39
N TRP A 24 9.35 -2.35 11.17
CA TRP A 24 7.91 -2.27 10.93
C TRP A 24 7.20 -3.53 11.44
N ASP A 25 6.39 -3.39 12.48
CA ASP A 25 5.77 -4.48 13.23
C ASP A 25 4.26 -4.62 13.01
N LYS A 26 3.67 -3.75 12.17
CA LYS A 26 2.23 -3.74 11.89
C LYS A 26 1.88 -4.69 10.75
N ALA A 27 0.78 -5.42 10.93
CA ALA A 27 0.20 -6.26 9.89
C ALA A 27 -0.04 -5.44 8.62
N SER A 28 0.46 -5.94 7.50
CA SER A 28 0.42 -5.27 6.20
C SER A 28 0.19 -6.31 5.12
N ASP A 29 -0.61 -5.98 4.11
CA ASP A 29 -0.94 -6.84 2.98
C ASP A 29 -1.29 -5.98 1.77
N PHE A 30 -1.67 -6.61 0.64
CA PHE A 30 -1.94 -5.94 -0.63
C PHE A 30 -0.76 -5.06 -1.08
N PRO A 31 0.46 -5.62 -1.22
CA PRO A 31 1.61 -4.87 -1.66
C PRO A 31 1.44 -4.44 -3.12
N ILE A 32 1.78 -3.19 -3.40
CA ILE A 32 1.82 -2.63 -4.75
C ILE A 32 3.11 -1.84 -4.94
N ILE A 33 3.62 -1.88 -6.16
CA ILE A 33 4.77 -1.10 -6.62
C ILE A 33 4.37 -0.30 -7.85
N ASN A 34 5.22 0.61 -8.31
CA ASN A 34 5.12 1.06 -9.69
C ASN A 34 5.37 -0.13 -10.62
N GLN A 35 4.36 -0.50 -11.42
CA GLN A 35 4.39 -1.68 -12.28
C GLN A 35 5.45 -1.60 -13.38
N GLU A 36 5.94 -0.40 -13.72
CA GLU A 36 7.10 -0.22 -14.62
C GLU A 36 8.39 -0.85 -14.06
N TYR A 37 8.45 -1.10 -12.75
CA TYR A 37 9.58 -1.73 -12.06
C TYR A 37 9.32 -3.21 -11.74
N SER A 38 8.24 -3.80 -12.26
CA SER A 38 7.93 -5.22 -12.06
C SER A 38 9.03 -6.12 -12.62
N GLY A 39 9.48 -7.10 -11.83
CA GLY A 39 10.60 -7.98 -12.18
C GLY A 39 11.98 -7.32 -12.16
N SER A 40 12.07 -6.04 -11.80
CA SER A 40 13.30 -5.27 -11.70
C SER A 40 13.54 -4.81 -10.26
N LYS A 41 14.74 -4.30 -9.97
CA LYS A 41 15.02 -3.70 -8.66
C LYS A 41 14.15 -2.45 -8.47
N ASN A 42 13.31 -2.46 -7.43
CA ASN A 42 12.46 -1.34 -7.04
C ASN A 42 12.84 -0.82 -5.64
N LYS A 43 12.69 0.49 -5.41
CA LYS A 43 12.96 1.18 -4.16
C LYS A 43 11.71 1.37 -3.30
N TYR A 44 10.53 1.51 -3.89
CA TYR A 44 9.31 1.86 -3.17
C TYR A 44 8.28 0.74 -3.23
N VAL A 45 7.69 0.43 -2.08
CA VAL A 45 6.57 -0.51 -1.93
C VAL A 45 5.49 0.19 -1.13
N TYR A 46 4.25 0.10 -1.59
CA TYR A 46 3.08 0.57 -0.86
C TYR A 46 2.26 -0.63 -0.43
N ALA A 47 1.60 -0.55 0.72
CA ALA A 47 0.73 -1.63 1.19
C ALA A 47 -0.41 -1.08 2.05
N ALA A 48 -1.52 -1.81 2.09
CA ALA A 48 -2.53 -1.59 3.11
C ALA A 48 -2.01 -2.12 4.46
N THR A 49 -2.24 -1.38 5.53
CA THR A 49 -1.81 -1.74 6.89
C THR A 49 -2.80 -1.25 7.94
N THR A 50 -2.62 -1.71 9.16
CA THR A 50 -3.48 -1.41 10.31
C THR A 50 -2.74 -0.54 11.30
N SER A 51 -3.44 0.44 11.87
CA SER A 51 -2.97 1.24 12.99
C SER A 51 -2.73 0.38 14.25
N GLY A 52 -3.30 -0.82 14.32
CA GLY A 52 -3.27 -1.68 15.50
C GLY A 52 -4.13 -1.16 16.67
N SER A 53 -4.80 -0.03 16.50
CA SER A 53 -5.56 0.66 17.55
C SER A 53 -6.81 -0.09 18.05
N ARG A 54 -7.22 -1.17 17.35
CA ARG A 54 -8.48 -1.88 17.61
C ARG A 54 -8.24 -3.17 18.39
N ARG A 55 -8.64 -3.19 19.67
CA ARG A 55 -8.41 -4.33 20.58
C ARG A 55 -8.96 -5.67 20.08
N ALA A 56 -10.17 -5.69 19.53
CA ALA A 56 -10.81 -6.95 19.09
C ALA A 56 -10.26 -7.47 17.75
N LEU A 57 -9.67 -6.58 16.95
CA LEU A 57 -9.30 -6.82 15.56
C LEU A 57 -8.01 -6.05 15.25
N PRO A 58 -6.87 -6.42 15.88
CA PRO A 58 -5.64 -5.63 15.83
C PRO A 58 -4.95 -5.69 14.46
N HIS A 59 -5.12 -6.79 13.71
CA HIS A 59 -4.41 -7.03 12.46
C HIS A 59 -5.20 -6.66 11.19
N PHE A 60 -6.52 -6.59 11.27
CA PHE A 60 -7.43 -6.35 10.14
C PHE A 60 -8.80 -5.91 10.67
N PRO A 61 -9.58 -5.03 10.00
CA PRO A 61 -9.35 -4.42 8.68
C PRO A 61 -8.28 -3.32 8.65
N PHE A 62 -7.70 -3.07 7.48
CA PHE A 62 -6.70 -2.03 7.28
C PHE A 62 -7.32 -0.62 7.28
N ASP A 63 -6.62 0.34 7.88
CA ASP A 63 -7.03 1.77 7.98
C ASP A 63 -5.89 2.75 7.68
N MET A 64 -4.79 2.24 7.14
CA MET A 64 -3.64 3.03 6.75
C MET A 64 -3.02 2.48 5.49
N VAL A 65 -2.37 3.36 4.72
CA VAL A 65 -1.36 2.98 3.74
C VAL A 65 0.01 3.17 4.37
N VAL A 66 0.92 2.24 4.12
CA VAL A 66 2.35 2.40 4.38
C VAL A 66 3.08 2.52 3.05
N LYS A 67 3.99 3.49 2.94
CA LYS A 67 5.03 3.59 1.93
C LYS A 67 6.33 3.15 2.57
N LEU A 68 6.95 2.11 2.03
CA LEU A 68 8.23 1.58 2.45
C LEU A 68 9.28 1.93 1.40
N ASN A 69 10.43 2.43 1.84
CA ASN A 69 11.63 2.60 1.03
C ASN A 69 12.59 1.45 1.34
N THR A 70 12.81 0.57 0.36
CA THR A 70 13.62 -0.65 0.51
C THR A 70 15.12 -0.37 0.56
N ALA A 71 15.58 0.84 0.18
CA ALA A 71 16.99 1.21 0.19
C ALA A 71 17.50 1.58 1.59
N ASP A 72 16.67 2.24 2.40
CA ASP A 72 17.04 2.70 3.75
C ASP A 72 16.12 2.16 4.86
N GLY A 73 15.08 1.40 4.50
CA GLY A 73 14.11 0.83 5.44
C GLY A 73 13.10 1.83 5.99
N SER A 74 13.11 3.10 5.56
CA SER A 74 12.16 4.09 6.06
C SER A 74 10.71 3.76 5.69
N ALA A 75 9.79 4.10 6.59
CA ALA A 75 8.36 3.88 6.45
C ALA A 75 7.60 5.17 6.73
N GLN A 76 6.69 5.52 5.84
CA GLN A 76 5.78 6.66 5.99
C GLN A 76 4.35 6.16 5.87
N THR A 77 3.40 6.79 6.58
CA THR A 77 2.00 6.36 6.54
C THR A 77 1.01 7.46 6.24
N TRP A 78 -0.14 7.03 5.76
CA TRP A 78 -1.36 7.83 5.67
C TRP A 78 -2.52 7.04 6.27
N SER A 79 -3.42 7.69 7.01
CA SER A 79 -4.57 7.02 7.66
C SER A 79 -5.91 7.62 7.23
N VAL A 80 -6.92 6.77 7.06
CA VAL A 80 -8.31 7.19 6.81
C VAL A 80 -9.03 7.70 8.04
N GLY A 81 -8.47 7.49 9.24
CA GLY A 81 -9.07 7.88 10.52
C GLY A 81 -10.09 6.88 11.08
N CYS A 82 -10.78 7.28 12.14
CA CYS A 82 -11.62 6.39 12.95
C CYS A 82 -12.82 5.82 12.18
N ARG A 83 -13.09 4.52 12.36
CA ARG A 83 -14.23 3.79 11.78
C ARG A 83 -14.33 3.91 10.25
N ARG A 84 -13.16 3.96 9.60
CA ARG A 84 -12.97 3.95 8.16
C ARG A 84 -11.89 2.92 7.86
N PHE A 85 -12.04 2.20 6.76
CA PHE A 85 -11.14 1.12 6.36
C PHE A 85 -10.77 1.26 4.89
N ILE A 86 -9.72 0.58 4.45
CA ILE A 86 -9.28 0.60 3.06
C ILE A 86 -9.10 -0.81 2.50
N GLY A 87 -9.25 -0.92 1.17
CA GLY A 87 -8.86 -2.09 0.40
C GLY A 87 -7.43 -1.99 -0.14
N GLU A 88 -7.16 -2.74 -1.22
CA GLU A 88 -5.90 -2.72 -1.95
C GLU A 88 -5.61 -1.31 -2.54
N PRO A 89 -4.41 -0.75 -2.31
CA PRO A 89 -3.94 0.43 -3.03
C PRO A 89 -3.51 0.05 -4.46
N ILE A 90 -3.85 0.88 -5.43
CA ILE A 90 -3.41 0.76 -6.84
C ILE A 90 -2.50 1.94 -7.18
N PHE A 91 -1.29 1.67 -7.67
CA PHE A 91 -0.36 2.71 -8.12
C PHE A 91 -0.63 3.11 -9.58
N VAL A 92 -0.71 4.42 -9.83
CA VAL A 92 -0.85 5.00 -11.18
C VAL A 92 0.33 5.95 -11.43
N PRO A 93 1.22 5.64 -12.39
CA PRO A 93 2.37 6.50 -12.69
C PRO A 93 1.93 7.84 -13.28
N LYS A 94 2.70 8.88 -12.97
CA LYS A 94 2.52 10.24 -13.52
C LYS A 94 3.81 10.80 -14.11
N GLY A 95 4.96 10.51 -13.49
CA GLY A 95 6.26 11.03 -13.88
C GLY A 95 7.30 9.94 -14.05
N ALA A 96 8.57 10.34 -14.18
CA ALA A 96 9.67 9.43 -14.47
C ALA A 96 10.35 8.83 -13.22
N GLU A 97 10.13 9.41 -12.04
CA GLU A 97 10.66 8.85 -10.80
C GLU A 97 9.75 7.71 -10.31
N GLU A 98 10.35 6.68 -9.70
CA GLU A 98 9.66 5.45 -9.33
C GLU A 98 8.40 5.69 -8.48
N ASP A 99 8.44 6.65 -7.55
CA ASP A 99 7.31 7.00 -6.68
C ASP A 99 6.49 8.19 -7.17
N ASP A 100 6.71 8.69 -8.39
CA ASP A 100 5.97 9.82 -8.96
C ASP A 100 4.65 9.40 -9.59
N GLY A 101 3.60 9.44 -8.78
CA GLY A 101 2.30 9.00 -9.19
C GLY A 101 1.22 9.26 -8.16
N TYR A 102 0.18 8.45 -8.27
CA TYR A 102 -0.95 8.46 -7.38
C TYR A 102 -1.23 7.07 -6.85
N LEU A 103 -1.75 6.99 -5.62
CA LEU A 103 -2.40 5.79 -5.11
C LEU A 103 -3.91 5.99 -5.18
N LEU A 104 -4.58 5.07 -5.87
CA LEU A 104 -6.02 4.93 -5.86
C LEU A 104 -6.41 3.88 -4.83
N ILE A 105 -7.32 4.23 -3.91
CA ILE A 105 -7.70 3.35 -2.81
C ILE A 105 -9.21 3.42 -2.64
N VAL A 106 -9.86 2.27 -2.54
CA VAL A 106 -11.25 2.24 -2.06
C VAL A 106 -11.26 2.35 -0.54
N GLU A 107 -11.96 3.34 -0.04
CA GLU A 107 -12.25 3.50 1.37
C GLU A 107 -13.68 3.06 1.70
N TYR A 108 -13.82 2.33 2.80
CA TYR A 108 -15.07 1.86 3.38
C TYR A 108 -15.33 2.62 4.69
N ALA A 109 -16.08 3.73 4.60
CA ALA A 109 -16.42 4.57 5.74
C ALA A 109 -17.66 4.04 6.47
N VAL A 110 -17.45 3.11 7.40
CA VAL A 110 -18.52 2.51 8.22
C VAL A 110 -19.22 3.56 9.10
N SER A 111 -18.52 4.62 9.49
CA SER A 111 -19.10 5.77 10.22
C SER A 111 -20.24 6.46 9.45
N THR A 112 -20.18 6.51 8.13
CA THR A 112 -21.17 7.20 7.28
C THR A 112 -21.91 6.27 6.32
N GLN A 113 -21.64 4.96 6.40
CA GLN A 113 -22.17 3.93 5.49
C GLN A 113 -21.96 4.30 4.01
N ARG A 114 -20.70 4.59 3.67
CA ARG A 114 -20.29 5.08 2.34
C ARG A 114 -18.99 4.46 1.89
N CYS A 115 -18.87 4.25 0.59
CA CYS A 115 -17.58 4.03 -0.07
C CYS A 115 -17.05 5.34 -0.68
N TYR A 116 -15.74 5.47 -0.73
CA TYR A 116 -15.07 6.57 -1.43
C TYR A 116 -13.93 6.02 -2.28
N LEU A 117 -13.66 6.68 -3.40
CA LEU A 117 -12.38 6.56 -4.09
C LEU A 117 -11.46 7.65 -3.54
N VAL A 118 -10.41 7.23 -2.84
CA VAL A 118 -9.36 8.10 -2.34
C VAL A 118 -8.23 8.14 -3.36
N VAL A 119 -7.72 9.34 -3.62
CA VAL A 119 -6.53 9.59 -4.44
C VAL A 119 -5.47 10.23 -3.56
N LEU A 120 -4.34 9.55 -3.38
CA LEU A 120 -3.18 10.07 -2.66
C LEU A 120 -2.05 10.38 -3.62
N ASN A 121 -1.29 11.43 -3.35
CA ASN A 121 0.02 11.65 -3.96
C ASN A 121 1.03 10.70 -3.31
N SER A 122 1.58 9.78 -4.09
CA SER A 122 2.46 8.71 -3.61
C SER A 122 3.81 9.22 -3.09
N LYS A 123 4.25 10.41 -3.49
CA LYS A 123 5.46 11.07 -2.95
C LYS A 123 5.21 11.70 -1.58
N GLN A 124 3.99 12.11 -1.32
CA GLN A 124 3.62 12.88 -0.13
C GLN A 124 3.04 12.01 0.99
N ILE A 125 3.12 10.69 0.91
CA ILE A 125 2.74 9.82 2.04
C ILE A 125 3.57 10.20 3.27
N GLY A 126 2.90 10.41 4.41
CA GLY A 126 3.50 10.96 5.62
C GLY A 126 3.32 12.47 5.78
N GLU A 127 2.98 13.19 4.70
CA GLU A 127 2.76 14.63 4.70
C GLU A 127 1.27 14.98 4.83
N SER A 128 0.99 16.19 5.34
CA SER A 128 -0.38 16.68 5.52
C SER A 128 -1.16 16.86 4.22
N ASN A 129 -0.46 17.03 3.09
CA ASN A 129 -1.03 17.25 1.76
C ASN A 129 -1.06 15.98 0.89
N ALA A 130 -0.84 14.79 1.47
CA ALA A 130 -0.89 13.52 0.74
C ALA A 130 -2.24 13.29 0.03
N LEU A 131 -3.34 13.73 0.63
CA LEU A 131 -4.69 13.54 0.08
C LEU A 131 -4.93 14.55 -1.06
N VAL A 132 -5.04 14.04 -2.29
CA VAL A 132 -5.32 14.84 -3.49
C VAL A 132 -6.82 14.99 -3.70
N ALA A 133 -7.55 13.88 -3.60
CA ALA A 133 -9.00 13.87 -3.76
C ALA A 133 -9.63 12.73 -2.98
N ARG A 134 -10.92 12.89 -2.66
CA ARG A 134 -11.77 11.86 -2.07
C ARG A 134 -13.14 11.95 -2.72
N LEU A 135 -13.43 11.03 -3.63
CA LEU A 135 -14.66 11.03 -4.41
C LEU A 135 -15.67 10.10 -3.75
N GLU A 136 -16.87 10.61 -3.46
CA GLU A 136 -17.96 9.81 -2.88
C GLU A 136 -18.55 8.86 -3.92
N VAL A 137 -18.74 7.60 -3.53
CA VAL A 137 -19.53 6.64 -4.30
C VAL A 137 -21.01 6.84 -3.96
N PRO A 138 -21.92 6.90 -4.97
CA PRO A 138 -23.36 6.99 -4.71
C PRO A 138 -23.86 5.92 -3.75
N ARG A 139 -24.83 6.28 -2.88
CA ARG A 139 -25.35 5.40 -1.80
C ARG A 139 -25.70 4.00 -2.29
N ASP A 140 -26.42 3.95 -3.39
CA ASP A 140 -27.03 2.74 -3.93
C ASP A 140 -26.02 1.88 -4.69
N LEU A 141 -24.79 2.40 -4.86
CA LEU A 141 -23.64 1.72 -5.46
C LEU A 141 -22.57 1.40 -4.42
N ASN A 142 -22.87 1.44 -3.12
CA ASN A 142 -21.96 0.89 -2.12
C ASN A 142 -21.69 -0.59 -2.41
N PHE A 143 -20.44 -1.01 -2.28
CA PHE A 143 -20.02 -2.38 -2.56
C PHE A 143 -19.21 -2.95 -1.38
N PRO A 144 -19.14 -4.28 -1.23
CA PRO A 144 -18.38 -4.93 -0.16
C PRO A 144 -16.87 -4.70 -0.32
N LEU A 145 -16.11 -5.08 0.71
CA LEU A 145 -14.66 -5.11 0.62
C LEU A 145 -14.22 -5.99 -0.55
N GLY A 146 -13.48 -5.39 -1.49
CA GLY A 146 -12.92 -6.09 -2.64
C GLY A 146 -11.59 -6.76 -2.30
N PHE A 147 -11.06 -7.50 -3.29
CA PHE A 147 -9.70 -8.03 -3.26
C PHE A 147 -8.85 -7.26 -4.28
N HIS A 148 -8.38 -7.96 -5.32
CA HIS A 148 -7.43 -7.42 -6.25
C HIS A 148 -8.08 -6.60 -7.37
N GLY A 149 -7.35 -5.61 -7.87
CA GLY A 149 -7.65 -4.83 -9.05
C GLY A 149 -6.38 -4.47 -9.82
N PHE A 150 -6.55 -3.76 -10.94
CA PHE A 150 -5.42 -3.25 -11.71
C PHE A 150 -5.79 -1.90 -12.35
N TRP A 151 -4.76 -1.10 -12.65
CA TRP A 151 -4.89 0.07 -13.49
C TRP A 151 -4.60 -0.32 -14.94
N ALA A 152 -5.52 0.02 -15.85
CA ALA A 152 -5.33 -0.12 -17.28
C ALA A 152 -5.05 1.27 -17.88
N PRO A 153 -3.81 1.54 -18.34
CA PRO A 153 -3.51 2.78 -19.07
C PRO A 153 -4.33 2.86 -20.36
N THR A 154 -4.67 4.08 -20.77
CA THR A 154 -5.34 4.40 -22.04
C THR A 154 -4.34 4.66 -23.15
#